data_AF-A0A6P0TTI5-F1
#
_entry.id   AF-A0A6P0TTI5-F1
#
_cell.length_a   1.000
_cell.length_b   1.000
_cell.length_c   1.000
_cell.angle_alpha   90.00
_cell.angle_beta   90.00
_cell.angle_gamma   90.00
#
_symmetry.space_group_name_H-M   'P 1'
#
loop_
_entity.id
_entity.type
_entity.pdbx_description
1 polymer ?
#
loop_
_entity_poly.entity_id
_entity_poly.type
_entity_poly.pdbx_seq_one_letter_code
_entity_poly.pdbx_strand_id
1 'polypeptide(L)'
;MIYLQQLTNSVETYEITATIDTALCVGAGGSSGSLADKPIIRNSEGNLLIPGSQIKGRLRHECEKIARGLNWAICESPNPQSMCPERANLEGNFEIDQYKFTDEISNEDRYHCLICQLFGNPVLPSRVIFNDLIYREDPENLPEILRPGVTINRRRGTAEENKLYFLETSPVNAQLKFTGEILIQGNINPNYVDYAQALIWAGLRQINALGGSKSVGLGWLKWELPEISVEEKVWKFLAKLE
;
A
#
# COMPACT_ATOMS: atom_id res chain seq x y z
N MET A 1 -23.15 15.49 -22.57
CA MET A 1 -23.59 15.33 -21.18
C MET A 1 -23.18 13.94 -20.74
N ILE A 2 -22.25 13.82 -19.79
CA ILE A 2 -21.93 12.53 -19.17
C ILE A 2 -23.00 12.32 -18.11
N TYR A 3 -23.89 11.34 -18.31
CA TYR A 3 -24.89 10.98 -17.32
C TYR A 3 -24.23 10.10 -16.28
N LEU A 4 -23.99 10.63 -15.07
CA LEU A 4 -23.44 9.88 -13.92
C LEU A 4 -24.20 8.57 -13.62
N GLN A 5 -25.45 8.48 -14.05
CA GLN A 5 -26.31 7.29 -13.94
C GLN A 5 -25.89 6.11 -14.84
N GLN A 6 -25.01 6.33 -15.82
CA GLN A 6 -24.45 5.28 -16.69
C GLN A 6 -23.15 4.66 -16.13
N LEU A 7 -22.61 5.17 -15.02
CA LEU A 7 -21.47 4.57 -14.33
C LEU A 7 -21.97 3.42 -13.45
N THR A 8 -22.30 2.29 -14.09
CA THR A 8 -22.62 1.00 -13.44
C THR A 8 -21.37 0.32 -12.88
N ASN A 9 -20.47 1.07 -12.24
CA ASN A 9 -19.32 0.47 -11.58
C ASN A 9 -19.77 0.07 -10.17
N SER A 10 -19.96 -1.23 -9.94
CA SER A 10 -20.09 -1.74 -8.58
C SER A 10 -18.82 -1.37 -7.82
N VAL A 11 -18.97 -0.69 -6.69
CA VAL A 11 -17.87 -0.38 -5.77
C VAL A 11 -18.14 -1.12 -4.48
N GLU A 12 -17.21 -1.95 -4.09
CA GLU A 12 -17.24 -2.66 -2.82
C GLU A 12 -16.37 -1.91 -1.80
N THR A 13 -16.91 -1.64 -0.63
CA THR A 13 -16.22 -0.95 0.45
C THR A 13 -15.97 -1.91 1.60
N TYR A 14 -14.73 -1.93 2.07
CA TYR A 14 -14.29 -2.77 3.19
C TYR A 14 -13.63 -1.91 4.26
N GLU A 15 -14.20 -1.93 5.46
CA GLU A 15 -13.53 -1.36 6.63
C GLU A 15 -12.37 -2.27 7.04
N ILE A 16 -11.19 -1.68 7.27
CA ILE A 16 -9.99 -2.37 7.73
C ILE A 16 -9.46 -1.68 8.97
N THR A 17 -8.91 -2.47 9.89
CA THR A 17 -8.28 -1.95 11.10
C THR A 17 -6.85 -2.46 11.23
N ALA A 18 -5.91 -1.54 11.44
CA ALA A 18 -4.53 -1.84 11.81
C ALA A 18 -4.33 -1.54 13.30
N THR A 19 -4.10 -2.58 14.09
CA THR A 19 -3.75 -2.46 15.51
C THR A 19 -2.23 -2.44 15.64
N ILE A 20 -1.67 -1.29 16.00
CA ILE A 20 -0.23 -1.08 16.10
C ILE A 20 0.28 -1.51 17.49
N ASP A 21 1.04 -2.61 17.53
CA ASP A 21 1.56 -3.21 18.77
C ASP A 21 2.80 -2.46 19.32
N THR A 22 3.64 -1.92 18.43
CA THR A 22 4.89 -1.22 18.79
C THR A 22 4.84 0.24 18.35
N ALA A 23 5.63 1.11 19.00
CA ALA A 23 5.64 2.53 18.69
C ALA A 23 5.70 2.82 17.17
N LEU A 24 4.74 3.61 16.70
CA LEU A 24 4.58 3.99 15.31
C LEU A 24 5.45 5.21 14.99
N CYS A 25 6.13 5.18 13.85
CA CYS A 25 6.83 6.34 13.31
C CYS A 25 6.42 6.54 11.86
N VAL A 26 5.47 7.42 11.59
CA VAL A 26 5.07 7.79 10.22
C VAL A 26 5.49 9.23 10.01
N GLY A 27 6.64 9.43 9.37
CA GLY A 27 7.16 10.76 9.11
C GLY A 27 6.46 11.44 7.94
N ALA A 28 5.97 12.67 8.12
CA ALA A 28 5.71 13.57 7.00
C ALA A 28 7.07 14.07 6.48
N GLY A 29 7.46 13.69 5.26
CA GLY A 29 8.66 14.26 4.64
C GLY A 29 8.56 15.79 4.61
N GLY A 30 9.53 16.49 5.20
CA GLY A 30 9.63 17.96 5.12
C GLY A 30 8.76 18.77 6.09
N SER A 31 8.21 18.14 7.13
CA SER A 31 7.41 18.86 8.14
C SER A 31 8.30 19.74 9.02
N SER A 32 8.05 21.04 8.93
CA SER A 32 8.75 22.10 9.67
C SER A 32 7.93 22.44 10.90
N GLY A 33 8.41 22.18 12.13
CA GLY A 33 7.73 22.65 13.34
C GLY A 33 7.87 21.78 14.60
N SER A 34 8.39 20.56 14.52
CA SER A 34 8.68 19.70 15.68
C SER A 34 10.18 19.71 16.00
N LEU A 35 10.53 19.45 17.27
CA LEU A 35 11.91 19.15 17.69
C LEU A 35 12.43 17.83 17.06
N ALA A 36 11.53 17.02 16.49
CA ALA A 36 11.87 15.81 15.77
C ALA A 36 12.26 16.08 14.31
N ASP A 37 13.25 15.35 13.83
CA ASP A 37 13.62 15.33 12.41
C ASP A 37 12.53 14.65 11.54
N LYS A 38 11.63 13.88 12.16
CA LYS A 38 10.51 13.17 11.53
C LYS A 38 9.29 13.15 12.46
N PRO A 39 8.43 14.17 12.42
CA PRO A 39 7.22 14.21 13.23
C PRO A 39 6.14 13.28 12.67
N ILE A 40 5.22 12.86 13.54
CA ILE A 40 4.12 11.97 13.16
C ILE A 40 3.05 12.76 12.40
N ILE A 41 2.47 12.16 11.38
CA ILE A 41 1.40 12.79 10.59
C ILE A 41 0.11 12.88 11.41
N ARG A 42 -0.46 14.09 11.45
CA ARG A 42 -1.78 14.39 12.04
C ARG A 42 -2.71 15.02 11.00
N ASN A 43 -4.02 14.81 11.13
CA ASN A 43 -5.01 15.52 10.32
C ASN A 43 -5.26 16.93 10.87
N SER A 44 -6.15 17.69 10.23
CA SER A 44 -6.56 19.03 10.69
C SER A 44 -7.23 19.05 12.07
N GLU A 45 -7.68 17.90 12.55
CA GLU A 45 -8.32 17.71 13.87
C GLU A 45 -7.32 17.20 14.92
N GLY A 46 -6.01 17.13 14.58
CA GLY A 46 -4.95 16.68 15.48
C GLY A 46 -4.84 15.16 15.67
N ASN A 47 -5.69 14.38 15.00
CA ASN A 47 -5.70 12.92 15.10
C ASN A 47 -4.52 12.32 14.33
N LEU A 48 -3.88 11.30 14.91
CA LEU A 48 -2.84 10.55 14.21
C LEU A 48 -3.44 9.83 13.00
N LEU A 49 -2.72 9.81 11.88
CA LEU A 49 -3.15 9.08 10.70
C LEU A 49 -2.00 8.33 10.03
N ILE A 50 -2.35 7.24 9.35
CA ILE A 50 -1.50 6.55 8.40
C ILE A 50 -2.04 6.86 7.00
N PRO A 51 -1.26 7.54 6.13
CA PRO A 51 -1.76 7.92 4.81
C PRO A 51 -2.15 6.69 3.98
N GLY A 52 -3.28 6.77 3.29
CA GLY A 52 -3.76 5.75 2.35
C GLY A 52 -2.74 5.49 1.24
N SER A 53 -1.97 6.50 0.84
CA SER A 53 -0.87 6.37 -0.12
C SER A 53 0.28 5.49 0.38
N GLN A 54 0.62 5.55 1.68
CA GLN A 54 1.63 4.69 2.29
C GLN A 54 1.17 3.23 2.33
N ILE A 55 -0.10 3.01 2.68
CA ILE A 55 -0.69 1.66 2.73
C ILE A 55 -0.79 1.09 1.33
N LYS A 56 -1.32 1.86 0.37
CA LYS A 56 -1.42 1.47 -1.03
C LYS A 56 -0.06 1.12 -1.63
N GLY A 57 0.95 1.97 -1.40
CA GLY A 57 2.30 1.74 -1.89
C GLY A 57 2.93 0.49 -1.26
N ARG A 58 2.75 0.29 0.04
CA ARG A 58 3.25 -0.89 0.74
C ARG A 58 2.54 -2.16 0.28
N LEU A 59 1.23 -2.11 0.10
CA LEU A 59 0.43 -3.21 -0.38
C LEU A 59 0.82 -3.59 -1.81
N ARG A 60 0.95 -2.60 -2.70
CA ARG A 60 1.44 -2.83 -4.06
C ARG A 60 2.75 -3.61 -4.04
N HIS A 61 3.71 -3.18 -3.21
CA HIS A 61 4.99 -3.85 -3.08
C HIS A 61 4.88 -5.31 -2.58
N GLU A 62 4.02 -5.61 -1.61
CA GLU A 62 3.81 -7.00 -1.16
C GLU A 62 3.08 -7.83 -2.22
N CYS A 63 2.08 -7.27 -2.93
CA CYS A 63 1.44 -7.94 -4.06
C CYS A 63 2.42 -8.23 -5.20
N GLU A 64 3.34 -7.31 -5.50
CA GLU A 64 4.40 -7.54 -6.49
C GLU A 64 5.37 -8.65 -6.06
N LYS A 65 5.69 -8.78 -4.77
CA LYS A 65 6.49 -9.91 -4.27
C LYS A 65 5.76 -11.23 -4.43
N ILE A 66 4.47 -11.27 -4.09
CA ILE A 66 3.63 -12.47 -4.28
C ILE A 66 3.64 -12.85 -5.77
N ALA A 67 3.36 -11.90 -6.65
CA ALA A 67 3.34 -12.12 -8.09
C ALA A 67 4.70 -12.62 -8.62
N ARG A 68 5.83 -12.01 -8.22
CA ARG A 68 7.17 -12.50 -8.59
C ARG A 68 7.45 -13.90 -8.03
N GLY A 69 7.02 -14.19 -6.80
CA GLY A 69 7.17 -15.51 -6.19
C GLY A 69 6.34 -16.60 -6.87
N LEU A 70 5.25 -16.21 -7.54
CA LEU A 70 4.40 -17.07 -8.38
C LEU A 70 4.82 -17.06 -9.86
N ASN A 71 5.94 -16.44 -10.20
CA ASN A 71 6.45 -16.26 -11.56
C ASN A 71 5.51 -15.53 -12.53
N TRP A 72 4.58 -14.70 -12.05
CA TRP A 72 3.77 -13.88 -12.93
C TRP A 72 4.60 -12.78 -13.59
N ALA A 73 4.33 -12.52 -14.87
CA ALA A 73 4.97 -11.47 -15.62
C ALA A 73 4.45 -10.09 -15.15
N ILE A 74 5.25 -9.33 -14.41
CA ILE A 74 4.85 -7.99 -13.93
C ILE A 74 5.89 -6.94 -14.30
N CYS A 75 5.43 -5.70 -14.50
CA CYS A 75 6.32 -4.56 -14.74
C CYS A 75 7.11 -4.14 -13.50
N GLU A 76 8.13 -3.32 -13.68
CA GLU A 76 8.90 -2.75 -12.58
C GLU A 76 8.33 -1.37 -12.20
N SER A 77 7.82 -1.25 -10.97
CA SER A 77 7.31 -0.01 -10.38
C SER A 77 8.38 0.62 -9.48
N PRO A 78 8.40 1.96 -9.23
CA PRO A 78 7.42 2.98 -9.61
C PRO A 78 7.84 3.90 -10.76
N ASN A 79 8.93 3.62 -11.47
CA ASN A 79 9.37 4.47 -12.57
C ASN A 79 8.40 4.33 -13.77
N PRO A 80 7.77 5.42 -14.26
CA PRO A 80 6.90 5.38 -15.43
C PRO A 80 7.50 4.65 -16.64
N GLN A 81 8.81 4.83 -16.88
CA GLN A 81 9.50 4.23 -18.03
C GLN A 81 9.63 2.71 -17.96
N SER A 82 9.51 2.12 -16.76
CA SER A 82 9.58 0.67 -16.55
C SER A 82 8.20 0.04 -16.25
N MET A 83 7.16 0.86 -16.22
CA MET A 83 5.78 0.44 -15.99
C MET A 83 5.05 0.14 -17.31
N CYS A 84 3.89 -0.53 -17.24
CA CYS A 84 3.06 -0.73 -18.43
C CYS A 84 2.50 0.61 -18.94
N PRO A 85 2.45 0.86 -20.26
CA PRO A 85 2.81 -0.05 -21.37
C PRO A 85 4.29 -0.02 -21.80
N GLU A 86 5.09 0.96 -21.40
CA GLU A 86 6.47 1.19 -21.90
C GLU A 86 7.47 0.08 -21.54
N ARG A 87 7.28 -0.59 -20.39
CA ARG A 87 7.88 -1.87 -19.99
C ARG A 87 9.37 -2.03 -20.28
N ALA A 88 10.20 -1.07 -19.86
CA ALA A 88 11.64 -1.28 -19.88
C ALA A 88 12.02 -2.63 -19.22
N ASN A 89 12.87 -3.41 -19.90
CA ASN A 89 13.50 -4.66 -19.42
C ASN A 89 12.64 -5.94 -19.37
N LEU A 90 11.49 -6.03 -20.05
CA LEU A 90 10.71 -7.28 -20.12
C LEU A 90 10.52 -7.80 -21.54
N GLU A 91 11.16 -8.91 -21.88
CA GLU A 91 10.95 -9.66 -23.14
C GLU A 91 9.90 -10.78 -22.95
N GLY A 92 9.08 -11.06 -23.97
CA GLY A 92 8.42 -12.37 -24.16
C GLY A 92 7.03 -12.63 -23.53
N ASN A 93 6.64 -12.04 -22.39
CA ASN A 93 5.52 -12.61 -21.59
C ASN A 93 4.28 -11.73 -21.42
N PHE A 94 3.78 -11.03 -22.43
CA PHE A 94 2.70 -10.06 -22.16
C PHE A 94 1.58 -9.96 -23.18
N GLU A 95 1.65 -10.64 -24.32
CA GLU A 95 0.46 -10.91 -25.14
C GLU A 95 -0.38 -12.03 -24.49
N ILE A 96 -0.62 -11.88 -23.19
CA ILE A 96 -1.43 -12.77 -22.37
C ILE A 96 -2.83 -12.19 -22.38
N ASP A 97 -3.79 -13.00 -22.76
CA ASP A 97 -5.21 -12.67 -22.82
C ASP A 97 -5.72 -12.03 -21.51
N GLN A 98 -5.30 -12.57 -20.36
CA GLN A 98 -5.64 -12.06 -19.02
C GLN A 98 -5.11 -10.64 -18.75
N TYR A 99 -4.07 -10.20 -19.45
CA TYR A 99 -3.44 -8.89 -19.27
C TYR A 99 -4.01 -7.85 -20.22
N LYS A 100 -4.84 -8.29 -21.16
CA LYS A 100 -5.49 -7.45 -22.15
C LYS A 100 -6.51 -6.52 -21.48
N PHE A 101 -6.33 -5.25 -21.78
CA PHE A 101 -7.19 -4.15 -21.40
C PHE A 101 -7.53 -3.36 -22.67
N THR A 102 -8.81 -3.26 -22.98
CA THR A 102 -9.29 -2.44 -24.09
C THR A 102 -9.66 -1.07 -23.53
N ASP A 103 -8.93 -0.04 -23.95
CA ASP A 103 -9.26 1.33 -23.55
C ASP A 103 -10.52 1.77 -24.29
N GLU A 104 -11.59 2.06 -23.55
CA GLU A 104 -12.88 2.49 -24.11
C GLU A 104 -12.78 3.80 -24.90
N ILE A 105 -11.78 4.64 -24.61
CA ILE A 105 -11.61 5.96 -25.22
C ILE A 105 -10.87 5.84 -26.55
N SER A 106 -9.72 5.16 -26.57
CA SER A 106 -8.91 4.98 -27.79
C SER A 106 -9.36 3.79 -28.63
N ASN A 107 -10.16 2.88 -28.07
CA ASN A 107 -10.56 1.60 -28.67
C ASN A 107 -9.35 0.75 -29.11
N GLU A 108 -8.23 0.92 -28.41
CA GLU A 108 -6.99 0.17 -28.61
C GLU A 108 -6.81 -0.87 -27.51
N ASP A 109 -6.36 -2.05 -27.93
CA ASP A 109 -5.97 -3.11 -27.01
C ASP A 109 -4.56 -2.82 -26.47
N ARG A 110 -4.44 -2.77 -25.15
CA ARG A 110 -3.18 -2.60 -24.43
C ARG A 110 -3.02 -3.71 -23.42
N TYR A 111 -1.78 -4.03 -23.06
CA TYR A 111 -1.48 -5.08 -22.10
C TYR A 111 -0.93 -4.49 -20.80
N HIS A 112 -1.68 -4.69 -19.71
CA HIS A 112 -1.31 -4.27 -18.36
C HIS A 112 -1.27 -5.49 -17.45
N CYS A 113 -0.17 -5.68 -16.71
CA CYS A 113 -0.07 -6.79 -15.76
C CYS A 113 -1.14 -6.69 -14.66
N LEU A 114 -1.43 -7.82 -14.00
CA LEU A 114 -2.45 -7.90 -12.95
C LEU A 114 -2.23 -6.88 -11.82
N ILE A 115 -0.97 -6.54 -11.51
CA ILE A 115 -0.64 -5.50 -10.52
C ILE A 115 -1.06 -4.12 -11.02
N CYS A 116 -0.76 -3.77 -12.27
CA CYS A 116 -1.15 -2.50 -12.86
C CYS A 116 -2.66 -2.36 -13.02
N GLN A 117 -3.36 -3.43 -13.37
CA GLN A 117 -4.83 -3.44 -13.41
C GLN A 117 -5.44 -3.13 -12.04
N LEU A 118 -4.76 -3.51 -10.95
CA LEU A 118 -5.24 -3.27 -9.59
C LEU A 118 -4.85 -1.88 -9.04
N PHE A 119 -3.57 -1.54 -9.12
CA PHE A 119 -2.98 -0.35 -8.48
C PHE A 119 -2.80 0.85 -9.42
N GLY A 120 -3.02 0.65 -10.71
CA GLY A 120 -2.80 1.65 -11.76
C GLY A 120 -1.36 1.78 -12.22
N ASN A 121 -1.21 2.55 -13.31
CA ASN A 121 0.04 3.02 -13.91
C ASN A 121 -0.19 4.42 -14.53
N PRO A 122 0.81 5.05 -15.17
CA PRO A 122 0.64 6.39 -15.73
C PRO A 122 -0.52 6.56 -16.72
N VAL A 123 -0.99 5.47 -17.34
CA VAL A 123 -2.02 5.48 -18.39
C VAL A 123 -3.33 4.83 -17.92
N LEU A 124 -3.26 3.87 -17.01
CA LEU A 124 -4.39 3.13 -16.45
C LEU A 124 -4.71 3.59 -15.03
N PRO A 125 -5.91 4.12 -14.75
CA PRO A 125 -6.30 4.49 -13.39
C PRO A 125 -6.34 3.27 -12.47
N SER A 126 -6.13 3.53 -11.18
CA SER A 126 -6.19 2.49 -10.16
C SER A 126 -7.61 2.06 -9.87
N ARG A 127 -7.84 0.75 -9.82
CA ARG A 127 -9.10 0.13 -9.42
C ARG A 127 -9.35 0.20 -7.91
N VAL A 128 -8.28 0.26 -7.12
CA VAL A 128 -8.35 0.30 -5.65
C VAL A 128 -8.04 1.70 -5.11
N ILE A 129 -8.88 2.16 -4.20
CA ILE A 129 -8.74 3.42 -3.47
C ILE A 129 -8.57 3.08 -1.98
N PHE A 130 -7.60 3.73 -1.35
CA PHE A 130 -7.31 3.58 0.08
C PHE A 130 -7.56 4.90 0.77
N ASN A 131 -8.48 4.90 1.74
CA ASN A 131 -8.63 6.02 2.66
C ASN A 131 -7.48 5.99 3.69
N ASP A 132 -7.21 7.14 4.28
CA ASP A 132 -6.29 7.23 5.40
C ASP A 132 -6.82 6.39 6.57
N LEU A 133 -5.93 5.66 7.26
CA LEU A 133 -6.31 5.02 8.52
C LEU A 133 -6.14 6.05 9.63
N ILE A 134 -7.22 6.29 10.36
CA ILE A 134 -7.28 7.34 11.37
C ILE A 134 -7.37 6.70 12.74
N TYR A 135 -6.58 7.20 13.68
CA TYR A 135 -6.75 6.92 15.10
C TYR A 135 -7.85 7.83 15.65
N ARG A 136 -9.02 7.24 15.97
CA ARG A 136 -10.24 7.98 16.34
C ARG A 136 -10.39 8.25 17.84
N GLU A 137 -9.48 7.77 18.67
CA GLU A 137 -9.52 8.09 20.11
C GLU A 137 -8.89 9.45 20.37
N ASP A 138 -9.19 10.02 21.54
CA ASP A 138 -8.79 11.38 21.92
C ASP A 138 -7.25 11.57 21.81
N PRO A 139 -6.77 12.44 20.90
CA PRO A 139 -5.35 12.69 20.69
C PRO A 139 -4.63 13.27 21.91
N GLU A 140 -5.35 13.93 22.82
CA GLU A 140 -4.76 14.48 24.05
C GLU A 140 -4.21 13.38 24.97
N ASN A 141 -4.72 12.15 24.83
CA ASN A 141 -4.26 11.00 25.60
C ASN A 141 -2.96 10.37 25.05
N LEU A 142 -2.44 10.85 23.92
CA LEU A 142 -1.22 10.32 23.32
C LEU A 142 -0.05 11.29 23.50
N PRO A 143 0.85 11.03 24.48
CA PRO A 143 2.06 11.82 24.60
C PRO A 143 2.97 11.61 23.38
N GLU A 144 3.55 12.70 22.89
CA GLU A 144 4.58 12.66 21.87
C GLU A 144 5.90 12.15 22.48
N ILE A 145 6.45 11.07 21.93
CA ILE A 145 7.69 10.48 22.43
C ILE A 145 8.80 10.71 21.41
N LEU A 146 9.79 11.52 21.80
CA LEU A 146 11.03 11.68 21.05
C LEU A 146 12.01 10.54 21.39
N ARG A 147 12.46 9.84 20.36
CA ARG A 147 13.45 8.77 20.45
C ARG A 147 14.76 9.20 19.80
N PRO A 148 15.84 9.38 20.58
CA PRO A 148 17.14 9.66 20.00
C PRO A 148 17.70 8.42 19.30
N GLY A 149 18.31 8.64 18.13
CA GLY A 149 19.11 7.67 17.41
C GLY A 149 20.48 8.24 17.10
N VAL A 150 21.51 7.40 17.19
CA VAL A 150 22.89 7.80 16.91
C VAL A 150 23.49 6.88 15.85
N THR A 151 24.23 7.47 14.91
CA THR A 151 25.01 6.68 13.96
C THR A 151 26.33 6.27 14.59
N ILE A 152 26.61 4.95 14.64
CA ILE A 152 27.86 4.42 15.17
C ILE A 152 28.79 4.04 14.02
N ASN A 153 30.03 4.55 14.05
CA ASN A 153 31.08 4.11 13.15
C ASN A 153 31.52 2.69 13.51
N ARG A 154 31.25 1.71 12.65
CA ARG A 154 31.58 0.31 12.92
C ARG A 154 33.09 0.04 13.09
N ARG A 155 33.96 0.81 12.43
CA ARG A 155 35.43 0.64 12.51
C ARG A 155 36.01 1.26 13.77
N ARG A 156 35.54 2.45 14.15
CA ARG A 156 36.04 3.20 15.32
C ARG A 156 35.32 2.82 16.61
N GLY A 157 34.12 2.24 16.52
CA GLY A 157 33.27 1.95 17.67
C GLY A 157 32.70 3.19 18.36
N THR A 158 32.78 4.36 17.72
CA THR A 158 32.37 5.65 18.28
C THR A 158 31.12 6.20 17.59
N ALA A 159 30.38 7.06 18.28
CA ALA A 159 29.36 7.88 17.65
C ALA A 159 29.98 8.75 16.55
N GLU A 160 29.30 8.87 15.41
CA GLU A 160 29.65 9.81 14.36
C GLU A 160 29.18 11.22 14.75
N GLU A 161 30.06 12.19 14.55
CA GLU A 161 29.76 13.60 14.82
C GLU A 161 28.63 14.08 13.91
N ASN A 162 27.75 14.94 14.45
CA ASN A 162 26.62 15.53 13.74
C ASN A 162 25.64 14.51 13.11
N LYS A 163 25.59 13.28 13.65
CA LYS A 163 24.66 12.22 13.22
C LYS A 163 23.78 11.67 14.35
N LEU A 164 23.48 12.53 15.34
CA LEU A 164 22.38 12.36 16.27
C LEU A 164 21.10 12.80 15.56
N TYR A 165 20.03 12.02 15.68
CA TYR A 165 18.72 12.35 15.13
C TYR A 165 17.62 11.97 16.12
N PHE A 166 16.47 12.63 16.02
CA PHE A 166 15.30 12.37 16.86
C PHE A 166 14.13 11.90 16.01
N LEU A 167 13.59 10.75 16.37
CA LEU A 167 12.37 10.19 15.79
C LEU A 167 11.19 10.52 16.71
N GLU A 168 10.15 11.15 16.18
CA GLU A 168 8.89 11.20 16.88
C GLU A 168 8.18 9.86 16.72
N THR A 169 7.71 9.32 17.84
CA THR A 169 7.04 8.03 17.86
C THR A 169 5.82 8.06 18.77
N SER A 170 4.83 7.25 18.43
CA SER A 170 3.70 7.02 19.31
C SER A 170 4.15 6.26 20.57
N PRO A 171 3.35 6.26 21.64
CA PRO A 171 3.60 5.44 22.81
C PRO A 171 3.79 3.96 22.47
N VAL A 172 4.67 3.29 23.22
CA VAL A 172 4.91 1.85 23.10
C VAL A 172 3.76 1.09 23.74
N ASN A 173 3.38 -0.07 23.18
CA ASN A 173 2.38 -0.97 23.74
C ASN A 173 0.99 -0.32 23.93
N ALA A 174 0.70 0.77 23.22
CA ALA A 174 -0.59 1.43 23.29
C ALA A 174 -1.66 0.76 22.43
N GLN A 175 -1.30 -0.28 21.66
CA GLN A 175 -2.24 -1.04 20.81
C GLN A 175 -3.16 -0.14 19.99
N LEU A 176 -2.56 0.89 19.38
CA LEU A 176 -3.32 1.97 18.73
C LEU A 176 -4.10 1.40 17.54
N LYS A 177 -5.41 1.57 17.56
CA LYS A 177 -6.30 1.08 16.50
C LYS A 177 -6.53 2.17 15.47
N PHE A 178 -5.97 1.96 14.28
CA PHE A 178 -6.18 2.83 13.13
C PHE A 178 -7.21 2.19 12.20
N THR A 179 -8.31 2.90 11.96
CA THR A 179 -9.43 2.41 11.16
C THR A 179 -9.56 3.21 9.87
N GLY A 180 -9.92 2.55 8.78
CA GLY A 180 -10.28 3.22 7.53
C GLY A 180 -10.81 2.23 6.51
N GLU A 181 -10.96 2.67 5.26
CA GLU A 181 -11.69 1.92 4.25
C GLU A 181 -10.86 1.68 2.98
N ILE A 182 -11.08 0.51 2.38
CA ILE A 182 -10.62 0.17 1.04
C ILE A 182 -11.84 0.12 0.13
N LEU A 183 -11.79 0.85 -0.98
CA LEU A 183 -12.80 0.78 -2.02
C LEU A 183 -12.22 0.05 -3.22
N ILE A 184 -12.91 -0.99 -3.66
CA ILE A 184 -12.54 -1.82 -4.81
C ILE A 184 -13.62 -1.63 -5.87
N GLN A 185 -13.23 -1.04 -7.00
CA GLN A 185 -14.12 -0.93 -8.15
C GLN A 185 -14.35 -2.31 -8.79
N GLY A 186 -15.40 -2.48 -9.58
CA GLY A 186 -15.70 -3.72 -10.30
C GLY A 186 -14.61 -4.16 -11.27
N ASN A 187 -14.69 -5.41 -11.73
CA ASN A 187 -13.69 -5.98 -12.63
C ASN A 187 -13.59 -5.19 -13.94
N ILE A 188 -12.36 -4.80 -14.28
CA ILE A 188 -12.05 -4.05 -15.49
C ILE A 188 -12.32 -4.89 -16.74
N ASN A 189 -12.12 -6.21 -16.67
CA ASN A 189 -12.40 -7.11 -17.78
C ASN A 189 -13.38 -8.21 -17.35
N PRO A 190 -14.69 -8.08 -17.66
CA PRO A 190 -15.71 -9.02 -17.21
C PRO A 190 -15.54 -10.43 -17.79
N ASN A 191 -14.70 -10.62 -18.81
CA ASN A 191 -14.42 -11.94 -19.38
C ASN A 191 -13.47 -12.78 -18.50
N TYR A 192 -12.73 -12.15 -17.58
CA TYR A 192 -11.83 -12.84 -16.67
C TYR A 192 -12.37 -12.84 -15.24
N VAL A 193 -11.83 -13.77 -14.44
CA VAL A 193 -12.19 -13.88 -13.02
C VAL A 193 -11.62 -12.68 -12.26
N ASP A 194 -12.43 -12.11 -11.36
CA ASP A 194 -11.98 -11.05 -10.49
C ASP A 194 -11.06 -11.58 -9.38
N TYR A 195 -9.79 -11.19 -9.42
CA TYR A 195 -8.76 -11.60 -8.46
C TYR A 195 -8.43 -10.53 -7.41
N ALA A 196 -9.07 -9.35 -7.47
CA ALA A 196 -8.68 -8.18 -6.68
C ALA A 196 -8.68 -8.46 -5.18
N GLN A 197 -9.79 -8.98 -4.64
CA GLN A 197 -9.93 -9.28 -3.22
C GLN A 197 -8.87 -10.31 -2.75
N ALA A 198 -8.68 -11.40 -3.49
CA ALA A 198 -7.72 -12.43 -3.10
C ALA A 198 -6.29 -11.87 -2.96
N LEU A 199 -5.85 -11.08 -3.95
CA LEU A 199 -4.51 -10.52 -3.96
C LEU A 199 -4.33 -9.40 -2.91
N ILE A 200 -5.34 -8.54 -2.73
CA ILE A 200 -5.32 -7.49 -1.69
C ILE A 200 -5.23 -8.10 -0.29
N TRP A 201 -6.05 -9.10 0.03
CA TRP A 201 -6.03 -9.71 1.38
C TRP A 201 -4.75 -10.49 1.62
N ALA A 202 -4.23 -11.19 0.61
CA ALA A 202 -2.94 -11.86 0.70
C ALA A 202 -1.82 -10.84 0.95
N GLY A 203 -1.81 -9.73 0.21
CA GLY A 203 -0.84 -8.65 0.38
C GLY A 203 -0.92 -7.98 1.75
N LEU A 204 -2.13 -7.62 2.22
CA LEU A 204 -2.33 -7.01 3.53
C LEU A 204 -1.81 -7.91 4.65
N ARG A 205 -2.11 -9.20 4.59
CA ARG A 205 -1.61 -10.19 5.56
C ARG A 205 -0.09 -10.35 5.58
N GLN A 206 0.64 -9.94 4.53
CA GLN A 206 2.11 -9.89 4.55
C GLN A 206 2.68 -8.60 5.15
N ILE A 207 1.86 -7.57 5.32
CA ILE A 207 2.28 -6.31 5.93
C ILE A 207 2.24 -6.45 7.45
N ASN A 208 3.40 -6.75 8.03
CA ASN A 208 3.54 -6.91 9.49
C ASN A 208 4.00 -5.62 10.20
N ALA A 209 4.40 -4.59 9.44
CA ALA A 209 4.83 -3.32 10.00
C ALA A 209 4.58 -2.14 9.03
N LEU A 210 4.18 -0.99 9.58
CA LEU A 210 3.95 0.27 8.85
C LEU A 210 4.88 1.38 9.37
N GLY A 211 5.07 2.42 8.54
CA GLY A 211 5.95 3.55 8.87
C GLY A 211 7.45 3.31 8.65
N GLY A 212 8.27 4.15 9.25
CA GLY A 212 9.73 4.15 9.20
C GLY A 212 10.36 3.24 10.25
N SER A 213 11.67 2.98 10.10
CA SER A 213 12.48 2.26 11.11
C SER A 213 11.95 0.87 11.50
N LYS A 214 11.27 0.20 10.57
CA LYS A 214 10.70 -1.15 10.74
C LYS A 214 11.75 -2.20 11.14
N SER A 215 12.95 -2.11 10.55
CA SER A 215 14.05 -3.05 10.83
C SER A 215 14.62 -2.96 12.24
N VAL A 216 14.34 -1.87 12.96
CA VAL A 216 14.75 -1.69 14.37
C VAL A 216 13.58 -1.89 15.33
N GLY A 217 12.46 -2.47 14.86
CA GLY A 217 11.36 -2.91 15.72
C GLY A 217 10.20 -1.92 15.85
N LEU A 218 10.09 -0.92 14.97
CA LEU A 218 8.99 0.06 15.03
C LEU A 218 7.82 -0.31 14.11
N GLY A 219 6.61 0.11 14.50
CA GLY A 219 5.40 0.05 13.69
C GLY A 219 4.85 -1.33 13.39
N TRP A 220 5.26 -2.37 14.14
CA TRP A 220 4.65 -3.70 14.08
C TRP A 220 3.15 -3.63 14.37
N LEU A 221 2.39 -4.41 13.62
CA LEU A 221 0.94 -4.35 13.66
C LEU A 221 0.28 -5.71 13.40
N LYS A 222 -1.01 -5.76 13.73
CA LYS A 222 -1.93 -6.82 13.32
C LYS A 222 -3.10 -6.21 12.58
N TRP A 223 -3.55 -6.92 11.55
CA TRP A 223 -4.73 -6.54 10.80
C TRP A 223 -5.97 -7.23 11.34
N GLU A 224 -7.04 -6.46 11.52
CA GLU A 224 -8.40 -6.96 11.63
C GLU A 224 -9.06 -6.65 10.28
N LEU A 225 -9.24 -7.70 9.47
CA LEU A 225 -9.81 -7.61 8.11
C LEU A 225 -11.16 -8.32 8.08
N PRO A 226 -12.14 -7.79 7.33
CA PRO A 226 -13.39 -8.49 7.11
C PRO A 226 -13.15 -9.79 6.34
N GLU A 227 -13.99 -10.78 6.61
CA GLU A 227 -13.95 -12.04 5.88
C GLU A 227 -14.34 -11.82 4.42
N ILE A 228 -13.61 -12.49 3.53
CA ILE A 228 -13.93 -12.52 2.09
C ILE A 228 -14.14 -13.95 1.65
N SER A 229 -15.09 -14.13 0.72
CA SER A 229 -15.29 -15.39 0.04
C SER A 229 -14.56 -15.34 -1.30
N VAL A 230 -13.50 -16.13 -1.44
CA VAL A 230 -12.75 -16.24 -2.70
C VAL A 230 -13.17 -17.53 -3.39
N GLU A 231 -13.83 -17.39 -4.54
CA GLU A 231 -14.27 -18.54 -5.34
C GLU A 231 -13.10 -19.41 -5.82
N GLU A 232 -13.31 -20.72 -5.96
CA GLU A 232 -12.29 -21.67 -6.40
C GLU A 232 -11.71 -21.33 -7.79
N LYS A 233 -12.53 -20.75 -8.68
CA LYS A 233 -12.09 -20.28 -10.00
C LYS A 233 -11.00 -19.20 -9.92
N VAL A 234 -11.01 -18.37 -8.86
CA VAL A 234 -10.00 -17.33 -8.60
C VAL A 234 -8.68 -17.98 -8.25
N TRP A 235 -8.70 -18.96 -7.34
CA TRP A 235 -7.51 -19.72 -6.97
C TRP A 235 -6.93 -20.46 -8.18
N LYS A 236 -7.77 -21.09 -9.00
CA LYS A 236 -7.33 -21.73 -10.24
C LYS A 236 -6.73 -20.74 -11.23
N PHE A 237 -7.29 -19.54 -11.35
CA PHE A 237 -6.75 -18.48 -12.19
C PHE A 237 -5.37 -18.02 -11.70
N LEU A 238 -5.22 -17.74 -10.40
CA LEU A 238 -3.98 -17.27 -9.80
C LEU A 238 -2.90 -18.36 -9.73
N ALA A 239 -3.29 -19.63 -9.59
CA ALA A 239 -2.35 -20.75 -9.54
C ALA A 239 -1.78 -21.15 -10.91
N LYS A 240 -2.28 -20.58 -12.02
CA LYS A 240 -1.68 -20.80 -13.33
C LYS A 240 -0.26 -20.24 -13.33
N LEU A 241 0.70 -21.16 -13.40
CA LEU A 241 2.08 -20.86 -13.74
C LEU A 241 2.11 -20.62 -15.24
N GLU A 242 2.54 -19.44 -15.67
CA GLU A 242 2.90 -19.16 -17.06
C GLU A 242 4.43 -19.12 -17.19
#